data_AF-A0A3G1KQD2-F1
#
_entry.id   AF-A0A3G1KQD2-F1
#
_cell.length_a   1.000
_cell.length_b   1.000
_cell.length_c   1.000
_cell.angle_alpha   90.00
_cell.angle_beta   90.00
_cell.angle_gamma   90.00
#
_symmetry.space_group_name_H-M   'P 1'
#
loop_
_entity.id
_entity.type
_entity.pdbx_description
1 polymer ?
#
loop_
_entity_poly.entity_id
_entity_poly.type
_entity_poly.pdbx_seq_one_letter_code
_entity_poly.pdbx_strand_id
1 'polypeptide(L)'
;MRSMDTFKKLGVSLDLALEAHELLRGATKQEVPGVKEDKESFDFASVTTVTILDAQGEQLMGKPQGTYITIEAPRIRFEGKEIMDDLSELLANKLESLIKIGPQGTILVIGLGNWNATPDALGPNVVNSTMATRHLYTYAPEAVGEGLRPVCALAPGVLGITGIETAEIIKGVVDRVKPDYIIAVDALAAANISRISTTIQIADTGISPGSGLGNKRIGINQESMGVPVIAIGVPTVVHASVIINEALAKLNELWSNNMLMATCAQNINPDLTQQLSGTMFQAFEGNLVVTPKEIDDLILNVGKIIAAGITQAAHPGINKENYHRYMQ
;
A
#
# COMPACT_ATOMS: atom_id res chain seq x y z
N MET A 1 16.67 -18.59 -1.12
CA MET A 1 16.72 -17.74 -2.33
C MET A 1 15.90 -16.45 -2.18
N ARG A 2 14.73 -16.49 -1.51
CA ARG A 2 14.08 -15.28 -0.97
C ARG A 2 14.74 -14.87 0.36
N SER A 3 15.57 -13.83 0.36
CA SER A 3 16.14 -13.21 1.56
C SER A 3 16.30 -11.71 1.35
N MET A 4 16.32 -10.94 2.43
CA MET A 4 16.59 -9.49 2.39
C MET A 4 17.84 -9.15 1.57
N ASP A 5 18.91 -9.93 1.71
CA ASP A 5 20.16 -9.71 0.96
C ASP A 5 19.98 -9.89 -0.55
N THR A 6 19.16 -10.85 -0.98
CA THR A 6 18.84 -11.01 -2.41
C THR A 6 18.14 -9.77 -2.94
N PHE A 7 17.11 -9.27 -2.24
CA PHE A 7 16.38 -8.08 -2.68
C PHE A 7 17.27 -6.83 -2.70
N LYS A 8 18.16 -6.67 -1.70
CA LYS A 8 19.17 -5.60 -1.69
C LYS A 8 20.11 -5.69 -2.90
N LYS A 9 20.60 -6.88 -3.26
CA LYS A 9 21.46 -7.07 -4.45
C LYS A 9 20.71 -6.75 -5.75
N LEU A 10 19.42 -7.01 -5.80
CA LEU A 10 18.56 -6.68 -6.95
C LEU A 10 18.15 -5.20 -6.99
N GLY A 11 18.53 -4.39 -5.99
CA GLY A 11 18.13 -2.99 -5.90
C GLY A 11 16.64 -2.79 -5.62
N VAL A 12 15.96 -3.81 -5.09
CA VAL A 12 14.52 -3.79 -4.84
C VAL A 12 14.26 -3.45 -3.37
N SER A 13 13.46 -2.40 -3.15
CA SER A 13 12.94 -2.05 -1.83
C SER A 13 11.60 -2.73 -1.57
N LEU A 14 11.35 -3.12 -0.32
CA LEU A 14 10.09 -3.77 0.07
C LEU A 14 9.09 -2.71 0.53
N ASP A 15 7.92 -2.63 -0.11
CA ASP A 15 6.86 -1.71 0.30
C ASP A 15 6.01 -2.27 1.45
N LEU A 16 5.78 -3.58 1.45
CA LEU A 16 4.97 -4.23 2.48
C LEU A 16 5.82 -4.59 3.70
N ALA A 17 5.36 -4.15 4.89
CA ALA A 17 5.97 -4.54 6.16
C ALA A 17 5.83 -6.05 6.40
N LEU A 18 4.72 -6.66 5.96
CA LEU A 18 4.53 -8.10 6.06
C LEU A 18 5.57 -8.88 5.24
N GLU A 19 5.90 -8.44 4.02
CA GLU A 19 6.93 -9.11 3.20
C GLU A 19 8.33 -8.99 3.84
N ALA A 20 8.66 -7.82 4.41
CA ALA A 20 9.89 -7.65 5.18
C ALA A 20 9.95 -8.60 6.38
N HIS A 21 8.85 -8.73 7.12
CA HIS A 21 8.75 -9.62 8.27
C HIS A 21 8.92 -11.10 7.87
N GLU A 22 8.21 -11.55 6.83
CA GLU A 22 8.27 -12.92 6.32
C GLU A 22 9.68 -13.32 5.87
N LEU A 23 10.39 -12.41 5.20
CA LEU A 23 11.76 -12.65 4.73
C LEU A 23 12.76 -12.77 5.89
N LEU A 24 12.62 -11.94 6.94
CA LEU A 24 13.48 -11.99 8.12
C LEU A 24 13.22 -13.26 8.95
N ARG A 25 11.95 -13.57 9.21
CA ARG A 25 11.54 -14.77 9.95
C ARG A 25 11.92 -16.05 9.19
N GLY A 26 11.76 -16.06 7.87
CA GLY A 26 12.15 -17.20 7.03
C GLY A 26 13.66 -17.48 7.05
N ALA A 27 14.49 -16.45 7.23
CA ALA A 27 15.94 -16.59 7.30
C ALA A 27 16.43 -17.16 8.64
N THR A 28 15.81 -16.75 9.77
CA THR A 28 16.26 -17.12 11.12
C THR A 28 15.43 -18.24 11.76
N LYS A 29 14.23 -18.53 11.23
CA LYS A 29 13.18 -19.37 11.85
C LYS A 29 12.83 -18.95 13.27
N GLN A 30 13.05 -17.68 13.61
CA GLN A 30 12.79 -17.08 14.92
C GLN A 30 11.96 -15.82 14.74
N GLU A 31 11.27 -15.40 15.80
CA GLU A 31 10.58 -14.11 15.84
C GLU A 31 11.58 -12.96 15.64
N VAL A 32 11.13 -11.89 14.99
CA VAL A 32 11.97 -10.71 14.72
C VAL A 32 12.02 -9.84 15.97
N PRO A 33 13.20 -9.60 16.58
CA PRO A 33 13.32 -8.73 17.76
C PRO A 33 12.78 -7.33 17.49
N GLY A 34 12.11 -6.73 18.49
CA GLY A 34 11.51 -5.40 18.36
C GLY A 34 10.25 -5.35 17.50
N VAL A 35 9.66 -6.49 17.13
CA VAL A 35 8.47 -6.59 16.28
C VAL A 35 7.44 -7.53 16.91
N LYS A 36 6.17 -7.12 16.88
CA LYS A 36 5.02 -7.94 17.30
C LYS A 36 4.15 -8.28 16.08
N GLU A 37 3.67 -9.52 16.00
CA GLU A 37 2.75 -10.02 14.98
C GLU A 37 1.43 -10.47 15.64
N ASP A 38 0.30 -9.99 15.14
CA ASP A 38 -1.04 -10.47 15.49
C ASP A 38 -1.80 -10.88 14.22
N LYS A 39 -2.59 -11.96 14.26
CA LYS A 39 -3.34 -12.48 13.11
C LYS A 39 -4.82 -12.65 13.41
N GLU A 40 -5.64 -12.26 12.45
CA GLU A 40 -7.09 -12.45 12.45
C GLU A 40 -7.49 -13.14 11.13
N SER A 41 -8.43 -14.08 11.21
CA SER A 41 -8.94 -14.80 10.04
C SER A 41 -10.42 -14.52 9.88
N PHE A 42 -10.81 -14.21 8.65
CA PHE A 42 -12.19 -14.04 8.21
C PHE A 42 -12.45 -15.01 7.06
N ASP A 43 -13.71 -15.33 6.76
CA ASP A 43 -14.05 -16.26 5.68
C ASP A 43 -13.58 -15.78 4.29
N PHE A 44 -13.41 -14.46 4.13
CA PHE A 44 -13.05 -13.81 2.86
C PHE A 44 -11.65 -13.17 2.86
N ALA A 45 -10.98 -13.07 4.01
CA ALA A 45 -9.71 -12.37 4.15
C ALA A 45 -8.90 -12.86 5.36
N SER A 46 -7.59 -12.67 5.33
CA SER A 46 -6.73 -12.76 6.52
C SER A 46 -6.11 -11.40 6.81
N VAL A 47 -6.09 -11.01 8.08
CA VAL A 47 -5.45 -9.77 8.52
C VAL A 47 -4.24 -10.11 9.37
N THR A 48 -3.10 -9.54 9.01
CA THR A 48 -1.87 -9.61 9.82
C THR A 48 -1.48 -8.20 10.24
N THR A 49 -1.39 -7.97 11.54
CA THR A 49 -0.92 -6.71 12.12
C THR A 49 0.51 -6.88 12.59
N VAL A 50 1.43 -6.13 11.99
CA VAL A 50 2.84 -6.05 12.37
C VAL A 50 3.05 -4.72 13.10
N THR A 51 3.44 -4.77 14.37
CA THR A 51 3.81 -3.57 15.15
C THR A 51 5.31 -3.54 15.35
N ILE A 52 5.97 -2.51 14.83
CA ILE A 52 7.38 -2.24 15.08
C ILE A 52 7.46 -1.43 16.37
N LEU A 53 8.12 -1.98 17.39
CA LEU A 53 8.07 -1.50 18.78
C LEU A 53 9.22 -0.57 19.14
N ASP A 54 10.38 -0.73 18.51
CA ASP A 54 11.61 -0.03 18.87
C ASP A 54 12.56 0.16 17.67
N ALA A 55 13.67 0.87 17.93
CA ALA A 55 14.68 1.18 16.92
C ALA A 55 15.40 -0.06 16.37
N GLN A 56 15.47 -1.16 17.14
CA GLN A 56 16.05 -2.41 16.64
C GLN A 56 15.11 -3.03 15.60
N GLY A 57 13.81 -3.04 15.88
CA GLY A 57 12.78 -3.44 14.92
C GLY A 57 12.82 -2.59 13.66
N GLU A 58 12.91 -1.27 13.78
CA GLU A 58 13.01 -0.35 12.64
C GLU A 58 14.22 -0.66 11.74
N GLN A 59 15.40 -0.87 12.35
CA GLN A 59 16.63 -1.20 11.61
C GLN A 59 16.53 -2.54 10.88
N LEU A 60 15.97 -3.57 11.53
CA LEU A 60 15.82 -4.90 10.95
C LEU A 60 14.78 -4.91 9.83
N MET A 61 13.62 -4.31 10.07
CA MET A 61 12.50 -4.24 9.15
C MET A 61 12.75 -3.29 7.98
N GLY A 62 13.60 -2.28 8.16
CA GLY A 62 13.79 -1.20 7.19
C GLY A 62 12.54 -0.32 7.04
N LYS A 63 11.73 -0.23 8.09
CA LYS A 63 10.44 0.46 8.13
C LYS A 63 10.31 1.22 9.45
N PRO A 64 9.78 2.46 9.46
CA PRO A 64 9.65 3.25 10.69
C PRO A 64 8.83 2.55 11.78
N GLN A 65 9.13 2.85 13.04
CA GLN A 65 8.31 2.42 14.18
C GLN A 65 6.83 2.79 14.00
N GLY A 66 5.93 1.83 14.23
CA GLY A 66 4.48 2.02 14.08
C GLY A 66 3.73 0.73 13.81
N THR A 67 2.48 0.86 13.41
CA THR A 67 1.53 -0.22 13.17
C THR A 67 1.27 -0.39 11.68
N TYR A 68 1.44 -1.62 11.19
CA TYR A 68 1.19 -2.00 9.80
C TYR A 68 0.14 -3.11 9.77
N ILE A 69 -1.03 -2.82 9.23
CA ILE A 69 -2.14 -3.77 9.11
C ILE A 69 -2.23 -4.22 7.66
N THR A 70 -2.00 -5.51 7.40
CA THR A 70 -2.06 -6.08 6.06
C THR A 70 -3.29 -6.97 5.94
N ILE A 71 -4.21 -6.61 5.03
CA ILE A 71 -5.40 -7.37 4.68
C ILE A 71 -5.10 -8.13 3.39
N GLU A 72 -5.05 -9.45 3.45
CA GLU A 72 -4.94 -10.32 2.28
C GLU A 72 -6.29 -10.92 1.95
N ALA A 73 -6.82 -10.58 0.78
CA ALA A 73 -8.11 -11.03 0.29
C ALA A 73 -8.00 -11.36 -1.21
N PRO A 74 -7.72 -12.63 -1.56
CA PRO A 74 -7.59 -13.05 -2.97
C PRO A 74 -8.83 -12.74 -3.82
N ARG A 75 -10.01 -12.67 -3.18
CA ARG A 75 -11.29 -12.40 -3.85
C ARG A 75 -11.48 -10.95 -4.29
N ILE A 76 -10.59 -10.01 -3.91
CA ILE A 76 -10.60 -8.61 -4.39
C ILE A 76 -10.62 -8.54 -5.92
N ARG A 77 -9.99 -9.50 -6.60
CA ARG A 77 -9.90 -9.53 -8.06
C ARG A 77 -11.23 -9.79 -8.76
N PHE A 78 -12.24 -10.27 -8.03
CA PHE A 78 -13.54 -10.58 -8.60
C PHE A 78 -14.54 -9.49 -8.20
N GLU A 79 -15.33 -9.05 -9.17
CA GLU A 79 -16.44 -8.15 -8.89
C GLU A 79 -17.54 -8.87 -8.11
N GLY A 80 -18.02 -8.23 -7.06
CA GLY A 80 -19.14 -8.72 -6.28
C GLY A 80 -19.51 -7.72 -5.20
N LYS A 81 -20.81 -7.42 -5.08
CA LYS A 81 -21.29 -6.50 -4.05
C LYS A 81 -20.97 -6.99 -2.64
N GLU A 82 -21.17 -8.28 -2.38
CA GLU A 82 -20.92 -8.89 -1.07
C GLU A 82 -19.45 -8.75 -0.63
N ILE A 83 -18.50 -9.11 -1.49
CA ILE A 83 -17.07 -8.99 -1.16
C ILE A 83 -16.65 -7.53 -0.99
N MET A 84 -17.24 -6.61 -1.75
CA MET A 84 -16.99 -5.17 -1.60
C MET A 84 -17.51 -4.66 -0.26
N ASP A 85 -18.75 -5.00 0.10
CA ASP A 85 -19.34 -4.56 1.36
C ASP A 85 -18.53 -5.12 2.56
N ASP A 86 -18.16 -6.41 2.53
CA ASP A 86 -17.39 -7.05 3.60
C ASP A 86 -15.96 -6.50 3.74
N LEU A 87 -15.25 -6.28 2.62
CA LEU A 87 -13.90 -5.72 2.66
C LEU A 87 -13.88 -4.24 3.02
N SER A 88 -14.87 -3.46 2.57
CA SER A 88 -14.97 -2.04 2.91
C SER A 88 -15.28 -1.86 4.40
N GLU A 89 -16.15 -2.69 4.98
CA GLU A 89 -16.43 -2.72 6.42
C GLU A 89 -15.20 -3.14 7.22
N LEU A 90 -14.49 -4.19 6.80
CA LEU A 90 -13.25 -4.62 7.44
C LEU A 90 -12.18 -3.50 7.40
N LEU A 91 -12.00 -2.85 6.25
CA LEU A 91 -11.09 -1.73 6.09
C LEU A 91 -11.49 -0.55 6.98
N ALA A 92 -12.79 -0.21 7.02
CA ALA A 92 -13.31 0.86 7.85
C ALA A 92 -13.00 0.62 9.33
N ASN A 93 -13.29 -0.57 9.85
CA ASN A 93 -13.01 -0.95 11.24
C ASN A 93 -11.51 -0.81 11.58
N LYS A 94 -10.62 -1.20 10.66
CA LYS A 94 -9.17 -1.04 10.87
C LYS A 94 -8.76 0.43 10.83
N LEU A 95 -9.31 1.24 9.93
CA LEU A 95 -9.04 2.68 9.89
C LEU A 95 -9.56 3.42 11.13
N GLU A 96 -10.77 3.13 11.59
CA GLU A 96 -11.36 3.72 12.80
C GLU A 96 -10.50 3.50 14.04
N SER A 97 -9.89 2.31 14.15
CA SER A 97 -8.97 2.00 15.27
C SER A 97 -7.72 2.89 15.32
N LEU A 98 -7.33 3.49 14.18
CA LEU A 98 -6.15 4.35 14.04
C LEU A 98 -6.51 5.85 14.07
N ILE A 99 -7.73 6.21 13.68
CA ILE A 99 -8.21 7.60 13.62
C ILE A 99 -8.58 8.07 15.04
N LYS A 100 -7.76 8.95 15.62
CA LYS A 100 -7.93 9.47 16.99
C LYS A 100 -8.34 10.95 16.98
N ILE A 101 -9.47 11.26 16.34
CA ILE A 101 -10.01 12.63 16.26
C ILE A 101 -11.50 12.67 16.60
N GLY A 102 -11.99 13.83 17.04
CA GLY A 102 -13.41 14.03 17.32
C GLY A 102 -14.30 13.94 16.07
N PRO A 103 -15.64 13.92 16.22
CA PRO A 103 -16.57 13.81 15.09
C PRO A 103 -16.47 15.00 14.12
N GLN A 104 -16.00 16.16 14.58
CA GLN A 104 -15.84 17.38 13.79
C GLN A 104 -14.40 17.61 13.27
N GLY A 105 -13.46 16.69 13.55
CA GLY A 105 -12.10 16.80 13.06
C GLY A 105 -12.04 16.73 11.53
N THR A 106 -11.23 17.55 10.88
CA THR A 106 -11.12 17.59 9.42
C THR A 106 -10.14 16.52 8.93
N ILE A 107 -10.58 15.67 7.99
CA ILE A 107 -9.70 14.69 7.33
C ILE A 107 -9.37 15.18 5.92
N LEU A 108 -8.08 15.08 5.55
CA LEU A 108 -7.62 15.30 4.18
C LEU A 108 -7.23 13.95 3.55
N VAL A 109 -8.03 13.50 2.59
CA VAL A 109 -7.74 12.32 1.77
C VAL A 109 -6.86 12.72 0.60
N ILE A 110 -5.69 12.10 0.47
CA ILE A 110 -4.72 12.34 -0.59
C ILE A 110 -4.62 11.10 -1.48
N GLY A 111 -4.88 11.26 -2.76
CA GLY A 111 -4.67 10.22 -3.77
C GLY A 111 -3.33 10.41 -4.47
N LEU A 112 -2.32 9.65 -4.07
CA LEU A 112 -0.99 9.66 -4.68
C LEU A 112 -0.98 8.84 -5.98
N GLY A 113 -0.09 9.23 -6.90
CA GLY A 113 0.17 8.51 -8.14
C GLY A 113 -0.15 9.30 -9.41
N ASN A 114 0.20 8.70 -10.53
CA ASN A 114 0.03 9.24 -11.87
C ASN A 114 -1.21 8.64 -12.55
N TRP A 115 -2.25 9.46 -12.76
CA TRP A 115 -3.47 9.04 -13.45
C TRP A 115 -3.26 8.64 -14.93
N ASN A 116 -2.13 8.98 -15.55
CA ASN A 116 -1.80 8.55 -16.92
C ASN A 116 -1.17 7.14 -16.98
N ALA A 117 -0.80 6.55 -15.83
CA ALA A 117 -0.24 5.21 -15.75
C ALA A 117 -1.18 4.33 -14.93
N THR A 118 -1.95 3.44 -15.56
CA THR A 118 -2.98 2.68 -14.86
C THR A 118 -2.53 2.00 -13.55
N PRO A 119 -1.41 1.26 -13.49
CA PRO A 119 -1.00 0.63 -12.23
C PRO A 119 -0.67 1.63 -11.11
N ASP A 120 -0.43 2.91 -11.45
CA ASP A 120 -0.13 4.00 -10.52
C ASP A 120 -1.35 4.93 -10.30
N ALA A 121 -2.50 4.63 -10.91
CA ALA A 121 -3.68 5.50 -10.87
C ALA A 121 -4.61 5.22 -9.67
N LEU A 122 -4.20 4.38 -8.70
CA LEU A 122 -5.05 3.98 -7.58
C LEU A 122 -5.50 5.18 -6.73
N GLY A 123 -4.56 6.02 -6.27
CA GLY A 123 -4.89 7.16 -5.42
C GLY A 123 -5.87 8.13 -6.11
N PRO A 124 -5.61 8.57 -7.36
CA PRO A 124 -6.58 9.36 -8.13
C PRO A 124 -7.97 8.72 -8.23
N ASN A 125 -8.07 7.41 -8.46
CA ASN A 125 -9.34 6.70 -8.52
C ASN A 125 -10.08 6.71 -7.17
N VAL A 126 -9.37 6.51 -6.06
CA VAL A 126 -9.96 6.58 -4.72
C VAL A 126 -10.49 7.99 -4.44
N VAL A 127 -9.72 9.03 -4.75
CA VAL A 127 -10.16 10.43 -4.59
C VAL A 127 -11.40 10.71 -5.42
N ASN A 128 -11.46 10.21 -6.66
CA ASN A 128 -12.62 10.40 -7.53
C ASN A 128 -13.91 9.77 -6.96
N SER A 129 -13.81 8.65 -6.24
CA SER A 129 -14.95 8.02 -5.56
C SER A 129 -15.18 8.50 -4.11
N THR A 130 -14.36 9.43 -3.61
CA THR A 130 -14.48 9.97 -2.24
C THR A 130 -15.37 11.23 -2.24
N MET A 131 -16.42 11.24 -1.43
CA MET A 131 -17.26 12.44 -1.26
C MET A 131 -16.56 13.48 -0.39
N ALA A 132 -16.18 14.60 -0.99
CA ALA A 132 -15.71 15.77 -0.25
C ALA A 132 -16.89 16.45 0.44
N THR A 133 -16.83 16.65 1.75
CA THR A 133 -17.91 17.24 2.55
C THR A 133 -17.52 18.54 3.23
N ARG A 134 -16.23 18.89 3.32
CA ARG A 134 -15.76 20.10 4.03
C ARG A 134 -16.46 21.38 3.55
N HIS A 135 -16.72 21.49 2.25
CA HIS A 135 -17.36 22.67 1.66
C HIS A 135 -18.80 22.87 2.15
N LEU A 136 -19.53 21.78 2.47
CA LEU A 136 -20.91 21.84 2.95
C LEU A 136 -21.02 22.58 4.28
N TYR A 137 -20.06 22.39 5.19
CA TYR A 137 -20.00 23.10 6.47
C TYR A 137 -19.85 24.62 6.33
N THR A 138 -19.38 25.10 5.17
CA THR A 138 -19.23 26.53 4.90
C THR A 138 -20.39 27.09 4.10
N TYR A 139 -20.83 26.38 3.05
CA TYR A 139 -21.76 26.90 2.06
C TYR A 139 -23.19 26.37 2.16
N ALA A 140 -23.40 25.21 2.80
CA ALA A 140 -24.72 24.62 3.03
C ALA A 140 -24.79 23.87 4.37
N PRO A 141 -24.62 24.55 5.52
CA PRO A 141 -24.62 23.89 6.83
C PRO A 141 -25.90 23.10 7.12
N GLU A 142 -27.04 23.53 6.59
CA GLU A 142 -28.33 22.85 6.69
C GLU A 142 -28.39 21.52 5.92
N ALA A 143 -27.52 21.31 4.93
CA ALA A 143 -27.39 20.05 4.18
C ALA A 143 -26.44 19.06 4.85
N VAL A 144 -25.73 19.47 5.91
CA VAL A 144 -24.84 18.58 6.68
C VAL A 144 -25.72 17.67 7.54
N GLY A 145 -25.92 16.44 7.07
CA GLY A 145 -26.59 15.39 7.83
C GLY A 145 -25.85 15.05 9.13
N GLU A 146 -26.59 14.53 10.10
CA GLU A 146 -26.03 14.05 11.37
C GLU A 146 -24.98 12.95 11.09
N GLY A 147 -23.84 13.03 11.78
CA GLY A 147 -22.76 12.05 11.63
C GLY A 147 -21.89 12.23 10.39
N LEU A 148 -22.04 13.29 9.60
CA LEU A 148 -21.01 13.69 8.64
C LEU A 148 -19.84 14.35 9.38
N ARG A 149 -18.63 14.15 8.84
CA ARG A 149 -17.38 14.82 9.22
C ARG A 149 -16.90 15.71 8.06
N PRO A 150 -16.17 16.81 8.31
CA PRO A 150 -15.51 17.56 7.24
C PRO A 150 -14.38 16.75 6.59
N VAL A 151 -14.55 16.40 5.31
CA VAL A 151 -13.57 15.67 4.51
C VAL A 151 -13.16 16.50 3.30
N CYS A 152 -11.86 16.60 3.07
CA CYS A 152 -11.24 17.09 1.84
C CYS A 152 -10.70 15.92 1.04
N ALA A 153 -10.68 16.04 -0.28
CA ALA A 153 -10.02 15.07 -1.15
C ALA A 153 -9.16 15.81 -2.18
N LEU A 154 -7.95 15.30 -2.44
CA LEU A 154 -7.01 15.89 -3.39
C LEU A 154 -6.14 14.80 -4.04
N ALA A 155 -6.07 14.81 -5.38
CA ALA A 155 -5.08 14.06 -6.14
C ALA A 155 -4.05 15.06 -6.71
N PRO A 156 -2.88 15.25 -6.08
CA PRO A 156 -1.92 16.27 -6.48
C PRO A 156 -1.20 15.96 -7.79
N GLY A 157 -1.20 14.69 -8.23
CA GLY A 157 -0.41 14.22 -9.36
C GLY A 157 1.07 14.07 -9.02
N VAL A 158 1.88 13.94 -10.07
CA VAL A 158 3.32 13.69 -9.99
C VAL A 158 4.12 14.85 -10.59
N LEU A 159 5.37 14.98 -10.16
CA LEU A 159 6.32 16.01 -10.62
C LEU A 159 6.33 16.18 -12.14
N GLY A 160 6.34 15.07 -12.89
CA GLY A 160 6.39 15.10 -14.37
C GLY A 160 5.17 15.74 -15.04
N ILE A 161 4.08 15.92 -14.31
CA ILE A 161 2.85 16.55 -14.81
C ILE A 161 2.74 18.00 -14.30
N THR A 162 3.03 18.22 -13.01
CA THR A 162 2.77 19.50 -12.34
C THR A 162 3.98 20.44 -12.33
N GLY A 163 5.20 19.91 -12.44
CA GLY A 163 6.44 20.64 -12.20
C GLY A 163 6.71 20.98 -10.74
N ILE A 164 5.87 20.49 -9.81
CA ILE A 164 6.00 20.73 -8.36
C ILE A 164 6.04 19.37 -7.67
N GLU A 165 6.94 19.21 -6.69
CA GLU A 165 7.00 17.97 -5.91
C GLU A 165 5.68 17.71 -5.19
N THR A 166 5.24 16.46 -5.21
CA THR A 166 3.95 16.06 -4.64
C THR A 166 3.84 16.45 -3.16
N ALA A 167 4.93 16.29 -2.40
CA ALA A 167 4.99 16.68 -0.98
C ALA A 167 4.81 18.20 -0.77
N GLU A 168 5.32 19.04 -1.67
CA GLU A 168 5.16 20.50 -1.58
C GLU A 168 3.70 20.92 -1.81
N ILE A 169 3.03 20.31 -2.81
CA ILE A 169 1.60 20.56 -3.07
C ILE A 169 0.78 20.18 -1.83
N ILE A 170 1.01 18.98 -1.29
CA ILE A 170 0.28 18.50 -0.12
C ILE A 170 0.55 19.42 1.08
N LYS A 171 1.82 19.77 1.33
CA LYS A 171 2.18 20.65 2.45
C LYS A 171 1.53 22.02 2.34
N GLY A 172 1.52 22.62 1.15
CA GLY A 172 0.82 23.89 0.92
C GLY A 172 -0.68 23.82 1.23
N VAL A 173 -1.33 22.71 0.88
CA VAL A 173 -2.74 22.46 1.21
C VAL A 173 -2.93 22.24 2.71
N VAL A 174 -2.07 21.44 3.35
CA VAL A 174 -2.11 21.17 4.79
C VAL A 174 -1.97 22.47 5.59
N ASP A 175 -1.03 23.35 5.23
CA ASP A 175 -0.79 24.61 5.92
C ASP A 175 -1.99 25.56 5.81
N ARG A 176 -2.74 25.49 4.70
CA ARG A 176 -3.91 26.34 4.46
C ARG A 176 -5.19 25.78 5.06
N VAL A 177 -5.42 24.48 4.90
CA VAL A 177 -6.64 23.77 5.32
C VAL A 177 -6.60 23.44 6.80
N LYS A 178 -5.41 23.14 7.33
CA LYS A 178 -5.15 22.66 8.70
C LYS A 178 -6.01 21.44 9.06
N PRO A 179 -5.90 20.33 8.30
CA PRO A 179 -6.60 19.10 8.66
C PRO A 179 -6.07 18.53 9.99
N ASP A 180 -6.91 17.78 10.70
CA ASP A 180 -6.51 17.06 11.91
C ASP A 180 -5.84 15.72 11.59
N TYR A 181 -6.09 15.18 10.38
CA TYR A 181 -5.56 13.90 9.94
C TYR A 181 -5.41 13.85 8.40
N ILE A 182 -4.40 13.14 7.90
CA ILE A 182 -4.25 12.81 6.49
C ILE A 182 -4.45 11.32 6.28
N ILE A 183 -5.23 10.95 5.27
CA ILE A 183 -5.28 9.58 4.76
C ILE A 183 -4.69 9.60 3.36
N ALA A 184 -3.47 9.09 3.20
CA ALA A 184 -2.77 9.02 1.92
C ALA A 184 -2.98 7.64 1.29
N VAL A 185 -3.37 7.59 0.03
CA VAL A 185 -3.59 6.34 -0.72
C VAL A 185 -2.62 6.27 -1.89
N ASP A 186 -1.87 5.18 -1.99
CA ASP A 186 -0.81 5.00 -3.00
C ASP A 186 -0.80 3.58 -3.60
N ALA A 187 -0.28 3.46 -4.81
CA ALA A 187 0.07 2.18 -5.39
C ALA A 187 1.43 1.71 -4.87
N LEU A 188 1.55 0.43 -4.52
CA LEU A 188 2.78 -0.18 -4.01
C LEU A 188 3.36 -1.21 -4.99
N ALA A 189 4.61 -1.62 -4.75
CA ALA A 189 5.23 -2.77 -5.39
C ALA A 189 5.24 -3.99 -4.45
N ALA A 190 4.80 -5.14 -4.94
CA ALA A 190 4.92 -6.41 -4.22
C ALA A 190 6.30 -7.03 -4.44
N ALA A 191 6.81 -7.75 -3.44
CA ALA A 191 7.91 -8.70 -3.55
C ALA A 191 7.44 -10.14 -3.79
N ASN A 192 6.13 -10.41 -3.69
CA ASN A 192 5.49 -11.67 -4.04
C ASN A 192 4.36 -11.44 -5.05
N ILE A 193 4.44 -12.12 -6.20
CA ILE A 193 3.48 -12.02 -7.30
C ILE A 193 2.03 -12.29 -6.84
N SER A 194 1.83 -13.18 -5.87
CA SER A 194 0.47 -13.51 -5.39
C SER A 194 -0.25 -12.34 -4.70
N ARG A 195 0.49 -11.32 -4.24
CA ARG A 195 -0.05 -10.16 -3.51
C ARG A 195 -0.51 -9.01 -4.41
N ILE A 196 -0.23 -9.08 -5.72
CA ILE A 196 -0.68 -8.05 -6.67
C ILE A 196 -2.21 -8.01 -6.70
N SER A 197 -2.78 -6.84 -6.37
CA SER A 197 -4.22 -6.57 -6.34
C SER A 197 -5.03 -7.55 -5.48
N THR A 198 -4.42 -8.09 -4.43
CA THR A 198 -5.07 -8.99 -3.44
C THR A 198 -4.74 -8.60 -2.01
N THR A 199 -3.95 -7.55 -1.82
CA THR A 199 -3.43 -7.12 -0.53
C THR A 199 -3.65 -5.63 -0.36
N ILE A 200 -4.16 -5.21 0.80
CA ILE A 200 -4.26 -3.81 1.20
C ILE A 200 -3.43 -3.66 2.48
N GLN A 201 -2.48 -2.73 2.51
CA GLN A 201 -1.71 -2.39 3.70
C GLN A 201 -2.11 -1.02 4.22
N ILE A 202 -2.36 -0.93 5.51
CA ILE A 202 -2.58 0.30 6.25
C ILE A 202 -1.37 0.54 7.14
N ALA A 203 -0.85 1.76 7.19
CA ALA A 203 0.26 2.14 8.06
C ALA A 203 -0.02 3.48 8.75
N ASP A 204 0.22 3.57 10.06
CA ASP A 204 0.12 4.83 10.82
C ASP A 204 1.40 5.69 10.75
N THR A 205 2.41 5.24 10.01
CA THR A 205 3.72 5.89 9.85
C THR A 205 3.79 6.82 8.64
N GLY A 206 2.72 6.89 7.85
CA GLY A 206 2.70 7.56 6.55
C GLY A 206 3.31 6.70 5.43
N ILE A 207 3.76 7.35 4.36
CA ILE A 207 4.25 6.67 3.15
C ILE A 207 5.39 7.44 2.49
N SER A 208 6.28 6.73 1.80
CA SER A 208 7.30 7.34 0.92
C SER A 208 6.94 7.03 -0.53
N PRO A 209 6.38 8.00 -1.29
CA PRO A 209 5.85 7.75 -2.62
C PRO A 209 6.92 7.20 -3.58
N GLY A 210 6.62 6.08 -4.24
CA GLY A 210 7.52 5.43 -5.20
C GLY A 210 8.76 4.77 -4.59
N SER A 211 8.80 4.57 -3.26
CA SER A 211 9.93 3.93 -2.58
C SER A 211 10.17 2.48 -3.04
N GLY A 212 9.11 1.72 -3.31
CA GLY A 212 9.19 0.39 -3.92
C GLY A 212 9.82 0.38 -5.29
N LEU A 213 9.72 1.48 -6.04
CA LEU A 213 10.35 1.66 -7.36
C LEU A 213 11.76 2.27 -7.27
N GLY A 214 12.32 2.42 -6.08
CA GLY A 214 13.66 2.96 -5.85
C GLY A 214 13.74 4.49 -5.81
N ASN A 215 12.61 5.20 -5.88
CA ASN A 215 12.59 6.66 -5.79
C ASN A 215 12.71 7.11 -4.32
N LYS A 216 13.68 7.99 -4.03
CA LYS A 216 13.83 8.64 -2.73
C LYS A 216 13.18 10.02 -2.75
N ARG A 217 11.85 10.04 -2.65
CA ARG A 217 11.07 11.29 -2.51
C ARG A 217 10.87 11.63 -1.03
N ILE A 218 10.53 12.89 -0.76
CA ILE A 218 10.09 13.32 0.58
C ILE A 218 8.85 12.50 0.94
N GLY A 219 8.91 11.84 2.10
CA GLY A 219 7.77 11.06 2.61
C GLY A 219 6.58 11.95 2.95
N ILE A 220 5.38 11.37 2.91
CA ILE A 220 4.14 11.96 3.41
C ILE A 220 3.86 11.30 4.75
N ASN A 221 4.30 11.96 5.83
CA ASN A 221 4.24 11.44 7.19
C ASN A 221 4.07 12.61 8.19
N GLN A 222 3.97 12.30 9.49
CA GLN A 222 3.75 13.33 10.50
C GLN A 222 4.90 14.35 10.58
N GLU A 223 6.14 13.92 10.37
CA GLU A 223 7.32 14.80 10.41
C GLU A 223 7.28 15.84 9.27
N SER A 224 6.97 15.41 8.05
CA SER A 224 6.92 16.27 6.87
C SER A 224 5.66 17.13 6.80
N MET A 225 4.52 16.59 7.22
CA MET A 225 3.22 17.27 7.10
C MET A 225 2.86 18.10 8.33
N GLY A 226 3.37 17.72 9.51
CA GLY A 226 3.02 18.32 10.80
C GLY A 226 1.69 17.84 11.40
N VAL A 227 1.05 16.87 10.75
CA VAL A 227 -0.23 16.27 11.16
C VAL A 227 -0.15 14.75 11.01
N PRO A 228 -0.85 13.94 11.83
CA PRO A 228 -0.84 12.48 11.70
C PRO A 228 -1.26 12.01 10.31
N VAL A 229 -0.59 10.96 9.81
CA VAL A 229 -0.82 10.40 8.48
C VAL A 229 -1.05 8.90 8.57
N ILE A 230 -2.21 8.43 8.11
CA ILE A 230 -2.42 7.02 7.78
C ILE A 230 -2.18 6.85 6.29
N ALA A 231 -1.36 5.89 5.92
CA ALA A 231 -1.19 5.46 4.55
C ALA A 231 -2.00 4.19 4.27
N ILE A 232 -2.60 4.11 3.09
CA ILE A 232 -3.23 2.92 2.54
C ILE A 232 -2.51 2.62 1.23
N GLY A 233 -1.91 1.44 1.13
CA GLY A 233 -1.16 1.01 -0.03
C GLY A 233 -1.66 -0.32 -0.58
N VAL A 234 -1.73 -0.43 -1.90
CA VAL A 234 -2.09 -1.69 -2.57
C VAL A 234 -1.00 -2.05 -3.57
N PRO A 235 -0.45 -3.27 -3.54
CA PRO A 235 0.50 -3.68 -4.55
C PRO A 235 -0.16 -3.83 -5.91
N THR A 236 0.27 -3.06 -6.89
CA THR A 236 -0.26 -3.09 -8.27
C THR A 236 0.75 -3.61 -9.28
N VAL A 237 2.03 -3.65 -8.88
CA VAL A 237 3.14 -4.08 -9.72
C VAL A 237 4.10 -4.97 -8.93
N VAL A 238 5.00 -5.63 -9.66
CA VAL A 238 6.18 -6.32 -9.13
C VAL A 238 7.38 -5.99 -10.02
N HIS A 239 8.58 -5.95 -9.44
CA HIS A 239 9.82 -5.81 -10.22
C HIS A 239 10.07 -7.06 -11.07
N ALA A 240 10.47 -6.86 -12.32
CA ALA A 240 10.78 -7.98 -13.23
C ALA A 240 11.95 -8.85 -12.69
N SER A 241 12.90 -8.24 -11.97
CA SER A 241 13.99 -8.96 -11.29
C SER A 241 13.51 -9.91 -10.21
N VAL A 242 12.38 -9.60 -9.54
CA VAL A 242 11.75 -10.46 -8.55
C VAL A 242 11.12 -11.68 -9.22
N ILE A 243 10.50 -11.50 -10.39
CA ILE A 243 9.97 -12.62 -11.19
C ILE A 243 11.10 -13.57 -11.63
N ILE A 244 12.23 -13.03 -12.12
CA ILE A 244 13.40 -13.83 -12.47
C ILE A 244 13.89 -14.60 -11.24
N ASN A 245 14.01 -13.93 -10.09
CA ASN A 245 14.45 -14.57 -8.85
C ASN A 245 13.53 -15.72 -8.44
N GLU A 246 12.21 -15.55 -8.56
CA GLU A 246 11.25 -16.61 -8.26
C GLU A 246 11.35 -17.79 -9.23
N ALA A 247 11.50 -17.52 -10.53
CA ALA A 247 11.67 -18.56 -11.54
C ALA A 247 12.94 -19.39 -11.27
N LEU A 248 14.05 -18.71 -10.97
CA LEU A 248 15.31 -19.36 -10.62
C LEU A 248 15.21 -20.14 -9.30
N ALA A 249 14.49 -19.61 -8.30
CA ALA A 249 14.25 -20.32 -7.04
C ALA A 249 13.49 -21.62 -7.24
N LYS A 250 12.42 -21.60 -8.05
CA LYS A 250 11.65 -22.82 -8.40
C LYS A 250 12.50 -23.80 -9.20
N LEU A 251 13.30 -23.31 -10.14
CA LEU A 251 14.22 -24.16 -10.91
C LEU A 251 15.24 -24.85 -9.99
N ASN A 252 15.81 -24.10 -9.05
CA ASN A 252 16.73 -24.63 -8.06
C ASN A 252 16.10 -25.75 -7.22
N GLU A 253 14.86 -25.56 -6.76
CA GLU A 253 14.12 -26.58 -6.02
C GLU A 253 13.92 -27.87 -6.84
N LEU A 254 13.46 -27.74 -8.09
CA LEU A 254 13.28 -28.88 -9.01
C LEU A 254 14.60 -29.62 -9.29
N TRP A 255 15.69 -28.88 -9.48
CA TRP A 255 17.00 -29.45 -9.80
C TRP A 255 17.71 -30.03 -8.58
N SER A 256 17.50 -29.47 -7.39
CA SER A 256 18.11 -29.97 -6.15
C SER A 256 17.61 -31.38 -5.81
N ASN A 257 16.37 -31.71 -6.21
CA ASN A 257 15.78 -33.03 -6.04
C ASN A 257 16.20 -34.04 -7.12
N ASN A 258 16.97 -33.62 -8.13
CA ASN A 258 17.47 -34.47 -9.20
C ASN A 258 18.99 -34.68 -9.05
N MET A 259 19.41 -35.93 -8.79
CA MET A 259 20.81 -36.27 -8.52
C MET A 259 21.78 -35.87 -9.65
N LEU A 260 21.32 -35.83 -10.91
CA LEU A 260 22.14 -35.43 -12.05
C LEU A 260 22.31 -33.90 -12.17
N MET A 261 21.37 -33.12 -11.61
CA MET A 261 21.31 -31.66 -11.74
C MET A 261 21.64 -30.92 -10.44
N ALA A 262 21.85 -31.63 -9.33
CA ALA A 262 22.12 -31.05 -8.02
C ALA A 262 23.34 -30.11 -8.01
N THR A 263 24.40 -30.41 -8.75
CA THR A 263 25.57 -29.53 -8.88
C THR A 263 25.25 -28.24 -9.64
N CYS A 264 24.39 -28.30 -10.66
CA CYS A 264 23.95 -27.12 -11.40
C CYS A 264 23.08 -26.21 -10.53
N ALA A 265 22.25 -26.79 -9.66
CA ALA A 265 21.41 -26.07 -8.71
C ALA A 265 22.24 -25.15 -7.80
N GLN A 266 23.43 -25.60 -7.35
CA GLN A 266 24.31 -24.80 -6.50
C GLN A 266 24.80 -23.48 -7.15
N ASN A 267 24.82 -23.40 -8.47
CA ASN A 267 25.19 -22.17 -9.19
C ASN A 267 24.05 -21.15 -9.26
N ILE A 268 22.82 -21.54 -8.91
CA ILE A 268 21.69 -20.63 -8.84
C ILE A 268 21.80 -19.87 -7.51
N ASN A 269 22.28 -18.64 -7.60
CA ASN A 269 22.50 -17.76 -6.46
C ASN A 269 22.05 -16.32 -6.79
N PRO A 270 21.99 -15.42 -5.79
CA PRO A 270 21.57 -14.04 -6.00
C PRO A 270 22.41 -13.27 -7.03
N ASP A 271 23.70 -13.57 -7.17
CA ASP A 271 24.59 -12.89 -8.10
C ASP A 271 24.25 -13.25 -9.56
N LEU A 272 23.90 -14.51 -9.82
CA LEU A 272 23.37 -14.94 -11.12
C LEU A 272 22.06 -14.22 -11.45
N THR A 273 21.14 -14.11 -10.48
CA THR A 273 19.87 -13.39 -10.66
C THR A 273 20.11 -11.92 -11.02
N GLN A 274 21.05 -11.26 -10.35
CA GLN A 274 21.42 -9.87 -10.62
C GLN A 274 22.02 -9.72 -12.02
N GLN A 275 22.95 -10.59 -12.42
CA GLN A 275 23.57 -10.58 -13.75
C GLN A 275 22.54 -10.78 -14.87
N LEU A 276 21.64 -11.76 -14.70
CA LEU A 276 20.57 -12.01 -15.67
C LEU A 276 19.60 -10.83 -15.77
N SER A 277 19.17 -10.28 -14.63
CA SER A 277 18.27 -9.12 -14.60
C SER A 277 18.91 -7.91 -15.29
N GLY A 278 20.18 -7.61 -14.99
CA GLY A 278 20.91 -6.51 -15.59
C GLY A 278 21.12 -6.66 -17.09
N THR A 279 21.34 -7.88 -17.57
CA THR A 279 21.50 -8.16 -19.00
C THR A 279 20.17 -8.10 -19.76
N MET A 280 19.11 -8.71 -19.21
CA MET A 280 17.80 -8.77 -19.87
C MET A 280 17.10 -7.41 -19.92
N PHE A 281 17.24 -6.61 -18.86
CA PHE A 281 16.54 -5.33 -18.72
C PHE A 281 17.46 -4.12 -18.88
N GLN A 282 18.62 -4.29 -19.53
CA GLN A 282 19.58 -3.20 -19.77
C GLN A 282 18.94 -2.00 -20.48
N ALA A 283 18.05 -2.27 -21.44
CA ALA A 283 17.33 -1.22 -22.18
C ALA A 283 16.39 -0.37 -21.31
N PHE A 284 16.05 -0.85 -20.13
CA PHE A 284 15.18 -0.19 -19.16
C PHE A 284 15.93 0.23 -17.90
N GLU A 285 17.27 0.22 -17.92
CA GLU A 285 18.13 0.53 -16.78
C GLU A 285 17.79 -0.28 -15.52
N GLY A 286 17.27 -1.50 -15.70
CA GLY A 286 16.83 -2.36 -14.60
C GLY A 286 15.47 -2.00 -13.97
N ASN A 287 14.81 -0.93 -14.42
CA ASN A 287 13.56 -0.40 -13.84
C ASN A 287 12.30 -0.95 -14.52
N LEU A 288 12.29 -2.21 -14.93
CA LEU A 288 11.12 -2.84 -15.52
C LEU A 288 10.21 -3.41 -14.43
N VAL A 289 8.96 -2.96 -14.43
CA VAL A 289 7.89 -3.52 -13.59
C VAL A 289 6.88 -4.27 -14.44
N VAL A 290 6.20 -5.22 -13.80
CA VAL A 290 5.19 -6.09 -14.41
C VAL A 290 3.89 -5.96 -13.63
N THR A 291 2.78 -5.92 -14.35
CA THR A 291 1.42 -5.86 -13.80
C THR A 291 0.50 -6.78 -14.59
N PRO A 292 -0.59 -7.32 -14.01
CA PRO A 292 -1.60 -8.08 -14.72
C PRO A 292 -2.20 -7.30 -15.89
N LYS A 293 -2.72 -8.01 -16.89
CA LYS A 293 -3.35 -7.40 -18.06
C LYS A 293 -4.65 -6.68 -17.68
N GLU A 294 -5.37 -7.21 -16.71
CA GLU A 294 -6.66 -6.71 -16.21
C GLU A 294 -6.48 -5.65 -15.11
N ILE A 295 -5.31 -5.00 -15.03
CA ILE A 295 -5.02 -4.03 -13.96
C ILE A 295 -6.00 -2.86 -13.92
N ASP A 296 -6.54 -2.46 -15.08
CA ASP A 296 -7.52 -1.38 -15.18
C ASP A 296 -8.76 -1.65 -14.29
N ASP A 297 -9.37 -2.84 -14.45
CA ASP A 297 -10.55 -3.25 -13.66
C ASP A 297 -10.18 -3.44 -12.17
N LEU A 298 -8.99 -3.98 -11.90
CA LEU A 298 -8.50 -4.20 -10.53
C LEU A 298 -8.33 -2.87 -9.78
N ILE A 299 -7.77 -1.85 -10.42
CA ILE A 299 -7.59 -0.52 -9.83
C ILE A 299 -8.94 0.13 -9.53
N LEU A 300 -9.91 0.02 -10.46
CA LEU A 300 -11.26 0.55 -10.26
C LEU A 300 -11.98 -0.14 -9.10
N ASN A 301 -11.91 -1.47 -9.03
CA ASN A 301 -12.59 -2.26 -8.00
C ASN A 301 -11.98 -2.04 -6.62
N VAL A 302 -10.65 -2.10 -6.50
CA VAL A 302 -9.94 -1.78 -5.26
C VAL A 302 -10.17 -0.33 -4.85
N GLY A 303 -10.14 0.60 -5.81
CA GLY A 303 -10.36 2.01 -5.55
C GLY A 303 -11.73 2.27 -4.90
N LYS A 304 -12.78 1.61 -5.38
CA LYS A 304 -14.11 1.67 -4.77
C LYS A 304 -14.15 1.07 -3.37
N ILE A 305 -13.50 -0.08 -3.15
CA ILE A 305 -13.42 -0.70 -1.81
C ILE A 305 -12.74 0.25 -0.82
N ILE A 306 -11.62 0.87 -1.22
CA ILE A 306 -10.89 1.81 -0.37
C ILE A 306 -11.71 3.07 -0.12
N ALA A 307 -12.30 3.66 -1.15
CA ALA A 307 -13.16 4.85 -1.00
C ALA A 307 -14.37 4.56 -0.08
N ALA A 308 -15.00 3.39 -0.20
CA ALA A 308 -16.08 2.95 0.67
C ALA A 308 -15.62 2.78 2.13
N GLY A 309 -14.45 2.16 2.34
CA GLY A 309 -13.88 1.96 3.68
C GLY A 309 -13.45 3.28 4.34
N ILE A 310 -12.85 4.20 3.58
CA ILE A 310 -12.55 5.56 4.05
C ILE A 310 -13.85 6.30 4.39
N THR A 311 -14.88 6.20 3.54
CA THR A 311 -16.16 6.90 3.75
C THR A 311 -16.85 6.42 5.03
N GLN A 312 -16.88 5.11 5.28
CA GLN A 312 -17.43 4.54 6.52
C GLN A 312 -16.60 4.98 7.75
N ALA A 313 -15.28 4.89 7.70
CA ALA A 313 -14.42 5.27 8.83
C ALA A 313 -14.37 6.79 9.11
N ALA A 314 -14.49 7.61 8.07
CA ALA A 314 -14.39 9.05 8.19
C ALA A 314 -15.69 9.67 8.73
N HIS A 315 -16.85 9.08 8.46
CA HIS A 315 -18.15 9.66 8.78
C HIS A 315 -18.90 8.81 9.82
N PRO A 316 -18.99 9.23 11.10
CA PRO A 316 -19.66 8.46 12.16
C PRO A 316 -21.12 8.05 11.87
N GLY A 317 -21.83 8.75 10.98
CA GLY A 317 -23.21 8.45 10.57
C GLY A 317 -23.33 7.55 9.34
N ILE A 318 -22.21 7.14 8.74
CA ILE A 318 -22.18 6.30 7.55
C ILE A 318 -21.74 4.89 7.93
N ASN A 319 -22.45 3.88 7.41
CA ASN A 319 -22.19 2.47 7.65
C ASN A 319 -22.43 1.64 6.37
N LYS A 320 -22.25 0.32 6.48
CA LYS A 320 -22.46 -0.65 5.39
C LYS A 320 -23.82 -0.54 4.69
N GLU A 321 -24.87 -0.10 5.40
CA GLU A 321 -26.23 -0.01 4.86
C GLU A 321 -26.45 1.23 4.01
N ASN A 322 -25.70 2.32 4.23
CA ASN A 322 -25.98 3.62 3.61
C ASN A 322 -24.80 4.26 2.86
N TYR A 323 -23.58 3.72 2.94
CA TYR A 323 -22.37 4.31 2.34
C TYR A 323 -22.50 4.56 0.82
N HIS A 324 -23.20 3.67 0.11
CA HIS A 324 -23.41 3.75 -1.34
C HIS A 324 -24.10 5.06 -1.78
N ARG A 325 -24.81 5.76 -0.89
CA ARG A 325 -25.43 7.06 -1.17
C ARG A 325 -24.43 8.22 -1.17
N TYR A 326 -23.24 7.97 -0.66
CA TYR A 326 -22.17 8.95 -0.44
C TYR A 326 -20.92 8.63 -1.25
N MET A 327 -21.02 7.72 -2.22
CA MET A 327 -19.96 7.45 -3.19
C MET A 327 -20.32 8.08 -4.55
N GLN A 328 -19.29 8.45 -5.31
CA GLN A 328 -19.40 8.94 -6.68
C GLN A 328 -19.15 7.82 -7.70
#